data_AF-A0A183CAJ2-F1
#
_entry.id   AF-A0A183CAJ2-F1
#
_cell.length_a   1.000
_cell.length_b   1.000
_cell.length_c   1.000
_cell.angle_alpha   90.00
_cell.angle_beta   90.00
_cell.angle_gamma   90.00
#
_symmetry.space_group_name_H-M   'P 1'
#
loop_
_entity.id
_entity.type
_entity.pdbx_description
1 polymer ?
#
loop_
_entity_poly.entity_id
_entity_poly.type
_entity_poly.pdbx_seq_one_letter_code
_entity_poly.pdbx_strand_id
1 'polypeptide(L)'
;MSKPIHCSNIKLLLIEELRNSRFDVVALQEVWSEEIFLQIAHELNGTFPHSHYFHSGFTGSGTCVISKHPIVSTLLHRADWFGGKIVGMVEIMVEQYRVAFYTTHLHAECHNSSVIPHEAPISWS
;
A
#
# COMPACT_ATOMS: atom_id res chain seq x y z
N MET A 1 23.08 -8.52 -19.29
CA MET A 1 22.23 -8.81 -18.11
C MET A 1 20.79 -8.48 -18.48
N SER A 2 20.01 -9.49 -18.88
CA SER A 2 18.58 -9.35 -19.16
C SER A 2 17.81 -9.31 -17.84
N LYS A 3 17.02 -8.26 -17.58
CA LYS A 3 16.06 -8.24 -16.47
C LYS A 3 15.06 -9.41 -16.67
N PRO A 4 14.65 -10.12 -15.61
CA PRO A 4 13.71 -11.24 -15.75
C PRO A 4 12.36 -10.74 -16.29
N ILE A 5 11.97 -11.28 -17.44
CA ILE A 5 10.78 -10.92 -18.24
C ILE A 5 9.48 -11.04 -17.43
N HIS A 6 9.48 -11.86 -16.37
CA HIS A 6 8.30 -12.18 -15.57
C HIS A 6 7.75 -10.99 -14.77
N CYS A 7 8.61 -10.16 -14.16
CA CYS A 7 8.18 -9.05 -13.31
C CYS A 7 7.62 -7.87 -14.13
N SER A 8 8.14 -7.66 -15.35
CA SER A 8 7.65 -6.64 -16.28
C SER A 8 6.20 -6.86 -16.70
N ASN A 9 5.79 -8.11 -16.89
CA ASN A 9 4.43 -8.46 -17.33
C ASN A 9 3.39 -8.21 -16.22
N ILE A 10 3.72 -8.55 -14.97
CA ILE A 10 2.81 -8.34 -13.83
C ILE A 10 2.53 -6.84 -13.63
N LYS A 11 3.57 -6.00 -13.73
CA LYS A 11 3.42 -4.54 -13.65
C LYS A 11 2.44 -4.00 -14.69
N LEU A 12 2.59 -4.44 -15.96
CA LEU A 12 1.73 -3.99 -17.05
C LEU A 12 0.28 -4.44 -16.85
N LEU A 13 0.07 -5.69 -16.44
CA LEU A 13 -1.27 -6.21 -16.15
C LEU A 13 -1.94 -5.45 -14.99
N LEU A 14 -1.19 -5.17 -13.92
CA LEU A 14 -1.68 -4.37 -12.80
C LEU A 14 -2.12 -2.97 -13.26
N ILE A 15 -1.28 -2.31 -14.06
CA ILE A 15 -1.58 -0.97 -14.58
C ILE A 15 -2.85 -1.01 -15.46
N GLU A 16 -2.97 -1.99 -16.36
CA GLU A 16 -4.14 -2.14 -17.24
C GLU A 16 -5.42 -2.36 -16.43
N GLU A 17 -5.38 -3.24 -15.43
CA GLU A 17 -6.52 -3.52 -14.56
C GLU A 17 -6.93 -2.29 -13.77
N LEU A 18 -5.96 -1.57 -13.19
CA LEU A 18 -6.23 -0.37 -12.41
C LEU A 18 -6.81 0.76 -13.26
N ARG A 19 -6.32 0.97 -14.49
CA ARG A 19 -6.88 1.97 -15.43
C ARG A 19 -8.36 1.71 -15.72
N ASN A 20 -8.76 0.45 -15.86
CA ASN A 20 -10.12 0.05 -16.19
C ASN A 20 -11.01 -0.17 -14.96
N SER A 21 -10.42 -0.15 -13.77
CA SER A 21 -11.13 -0.39 -12.52
C SER A 21 -12.04 0.77 -12.12
N ARG A 22 -13.03 0.47 -11.26
CA ARG A 22 -13.90 1.49 -10.65
C ARG A 22 -13.41 1.95 -9.27
N PHE A 23 -12.21 1.57 -8.86
CA PHE A 23 -11.69 1.92 -7.54
C PHE A 23 -11.29 3.39 -7.47
N ASP A 24 -11.53 4.05 -6.34
CA ASP A 24 -11.15 5.45 -6.12
C ASP A 24 -9.86 5.60 -5.30
N VAL A 25 -9.56 4.59 -4.48
CA VAL A 25 -8.35 4.49 -3.66
C VAL A 25 -7.87 3.05 -3.73
N VAL A 26 -6.58 2.84 -3.96
CA VAL A 26 -5.95 1.52 -3.99
C VAL A 26 -4.69 1.55 -3.14
N ALA A 27 -4.57 0.56 -2.25
CA ALA A 27 -3.35 0.28 -1.52
C ALA A 27 -2.64 -0.92 -2.15
N LEU A 28 -1.34 -0.78 -2.40
CA LEU A 28 -0.50 -1.88 -2.84
C LEU A 28 0.45 -2.28 -1.70
N GLN A 29 0.76 -3.57 -1.66
CA GLN A 29 1.67 -4.20 -0.72
C GLN A 29 2.79 -4.90 -1.49
N GLU A 30 3.89 -5.19 -0.81
CA GLU A 30 5.11 -5.78 -1.37
C GLU A 30 5.74 -5.01 -2.56
N VAL A 31 5.48 -3.70 -2.65
CA VAL A 31 6.14 -2.81 -3.63
C VAL A 31 7.45 -2.34 -3.02
N TRP A 32 8.51 -3.15 -3.12
CA TRP A 32 9.80 -2.88 -2.47
C TRP A 32 10.69 -1.85 -3.20
N SER A 33 10.39 -1.59 -4.47
CA SER A 33 11.15 -0.66 -5.30
C SER A 33 10.36 0.63 -5.51
N GLU A 34 10.88 1.72 -4.97
CA GLU A 34 10.35 3.06 -5.21
C GLU A 34 10.37 3.43 -6.69
N GLU A 35 11.41 3.04 -7.43
CA GLU A 35 11.49 3.27 -8.88
C GLU A 35 10.31 2.61 -9.61
N ILE A 36 9.97 1.37 -9.25
CA ILE A 36 8.80 0.66 -9.83
C ILE A 36 7.51 1.37 -9.44
N PHE A 37 7.37 1.80 -8.18
CA PHE A 37 6.21 2.56 -7.74
C PHE A 37 6.05 3.87 -8.54
N LEU A 38 7.11 4.65 -8.70
CA LEU A 38 7.07 5.91 -9.45
C LEU A 38 6.68 5.68 -10.92
N GLN A 39 7.14 4.59 -11.53
CA GLN A 39 6.69 4.20 -12.87
C GLN A 39 5.19 3.89 -12.90
N ILE A 40 4.68 3.11 -11.94
CA ILE A 40 3.24 2.78 -11.84
C ILE A 40 2.42 4.06 -11.64
N ALA A 41 2.84 4.93 -10.71
CA ALA A 41 2.17 6.20 -10.44
C ALA A 41 2.17 7.13 -11.66
N HIS A 42 3.28 7.19 -12.39
CA HIS A 42 3.37 7.96 -13.65
C HIS A 42 2.38 7.45 -14.70
N GLU A 43 2.35 6.14 -14.92
CA GLU A 43 1.46 5.50 -15.88
C GLU A 43 -0.02 5.66 -15.52
N LEU A 44 -0.34 5.66 -14.22
CA LEU A 44 -1.69 5.83 -13.69
C LEU A 44 -2.08 7.28 -13.43
N ASN A 45 -1.21 8.27 -13.67
CA ASN A 45 -1.48 9.67 -13.32
C ASN A 45 -2.76 10.24 -13.97
N GLY A 46 -3.18 9.70 -15.12
CA GLY A 46 -4.42 10.09 -15.79
C GLY A 46 -5.70 9.60 -15.10
N THR A 47 -5.62 8.52 -14.30
CA THR A 47 -6.76 7.95 -13.56
C THR A 47 -6.63 8.14 -12.06
N PHE A 48 -5.42 8.00 -11.51
CA PHE A 48 -5.06 8.18 -10.09
C PHE A 48 -3.95 9.25 -9.96
N PRO A 49 -4.29 10.56 -9.98
CA PRO A 49 -3.31 11.64 -9.93
C PRO A 49 -2.59 11.79 -8.58
N HIS A 50 -3.12 11.19 -7.50
CA HIS A 50 -2.55 11.31 -6.17
C HIS A 50 -1.94 10.00 -5.73
N SER A 51 -0.70 10.02 -5.26
CA SER A 51 0.00 8.81 -4.86
C SER A 51 0.96 9.08 -3.71
N HIS A 52 1.16 8.08 -2.86
CA HIS A 52 2.08 8.14 -1.74
C HIS A 52 2.77 6.79 -1.52
N TYR A 53 4.10 6.81 -1.50
CA TYR A 53 4.91 5.67 -1.10
C TYR A 53 5.32 5.85 0.36
N PHE A 54 5.03 4.85 1.19
CA PHE A 54 5.47 4.89 2.58
C PHE A 54 6.94 4.45 2.65
N HIS A 55 7.80 5.30 3.18
CA HIS A 55 9.22 4.97 3.37
C HIS A 55 9.45 4.47 4.80
N SER A 56 9.96 3.25 4.98
CA SER A 56 10.45 2.78 6.27
C SER A 56 11.85 2.21 6.15
N GLY A 57 12.83 2.83 6.82
CA GLY A 57 14.21 2.36 6.87
C GLY A 57 14.91 2.27 5.50
N PHE A 58 15.89 1.39 5.39
CA PHE A 58 16.78 1.27 4.22
C PHE A 58 16.14 0.54 3.02
N THR A 59 15.09 -0.27 3.23
CA THR A 59 14.52 -1.16 2.20
C THR A 59 13.12 -0.73 1.73
N GLY A 60 12.65 0.45 2.17
CA GLY A 60 11.25 0.84 1.94
C GLY A 60 10.27 0.04 2.79
N SER A 61 9.03 0.49 2.82
CA SER A 61 7.99 -0.11 3.67
C SER A 61 7.21 -1.21 2.96
N GLY A 62 7.38 -1.32 1.64
CA GLY A 62 6.63 -2.25 0.80
C GLY A 62 5.18 -1.85 0.59
N THR A 63 4.68 -0.77 1.20
CA THR A 63 3.30 -0.31 1.02
C THR A 63 3.21 1.09 0.43
N CYS A 64 2.22 1.28 -0.43
CA CYS A 64 1.91 2.55 -1.06
C CYS A 64 0.42 2.67 -1.33
N VAL A 65 -0.04 3.91 -1.48
CA VAL A 65 -1.43 4.25 -1.81
C VAL A 65 -1.45 5.10 -3.07
N ILE A 66 -2.39 4.80 -3.96
CA ILE A 66 -2.75 5.61 -5.13
C ILE A 66 -4.23 5.96 -5.05
N SER A 67 -4.60 7.17 -5.43
CA SER A 67 -5.95 7.71 -5.26
C SER A 67 -6.34 8.67 -6.37
N LYS A 68 -7.63 8.68 -6.68
CA LYS A 68 -8.28 9.69 -7.52
C LYS A 68 -8.45 11.02 -6.79
N HIS A 69 -8.45 10.98 -5.47
CA HIS A 69 -8.76 12.09 -4.60
C HIS A 69 -7.49 12.63 -3.92
N PRO A 70 -7.43 13.94 -3.61
CA PRO A 70 -6.25 14.53 -2.99
C PRO A 70 -5.89 13.88 -1.65
N ILE A 71 -4.63 13.46 -1.52
CA ILE A 71 -4.04 13.05 -0.24
C ILE A 71 -3.56 14.32 0.46
N VAL A 72 -4.16 14.65 1.61
CA VAL A 72 -3.88 15.88 2.36
C VAL A 72 -3.01 15.70 3.58
N SER A 73 -2.91 14.47 4.08
CA SER A 73 -2.04 14.13 5.20
C SER A 73 -1.62 12.68 5.09
N THR A 74 -0.44 12.37 5.60
CA THR A 74 0.05 10.99 5.69
C THR A 74 0.67 10.77 7.06
N LEU A 75 0.51 9.55 7.59
CA LEU A 75 1.09 9.13 8.84
C LEU A 75 1.62 7.72 8.68
N LEU A 76 2.84 7.50 9.15
CA LEU A 76 3.45 6.18 9.20
C LEU A 76 3.77 5.86 10.65
N HIS A 77 3.09 4.84 11.19
CA HIS A 77 3.36 4.37 12.54
C HIS A 77 4.05 3.01 12.49
N ARG A 78 5.16 2.88 13.23
CA ARG A 78 5.82 1.59 13.44
C ARG A 78 5.09 0.89 14.59
N ALA A 79 4.41 -0.21 14.30
CA ALA A 79 3.59 -0.94 15.27
C ALA A 79 4.44 -1.80 16.22
N ASP A 80 5.70 -2.12 15.88
CA ASP A 80 6.57 -2.92 16.74
C ASP A 80 8.06 -2.62 16.51
N TRP A 81 8.84 -2.58 17.60
CA TRP A 81 10.29 -2.36 17.59
C TRP A 81 11.04 -3.56 16.99
N PHE A 82 10.51 -4.78 17.17
CA PHE A 82 11.18 -6.03 16.77
C PHE A 82 10.65 -6.65 15.46
N GLY A 83 9.40 -6.40 15.08
CA GLY A 83 8.74 -7.10 13.96
C GLY A 83 8.70 -6.35 12.62
N GLY A 84 9.19 -5.10 12.55
CA GLY A 84 9.12 -4.31 11.32
C GLY A 84 7.69 -3.98 10.83
N LYS A 85 6.68 -4.21 11.67
CA LYS A 85 5.26 -3.98 11.34
C LYS A 85 5.01 -2.49 11.22
N ILE A 86 4.33 -2.09 10.14
CA ILE A 86 3.99 -0.70 9.84
C ILE A 86 2.50 -0.56 9.61
N VAL A 87 1.96 0.57 10.04
CA VAL A 87 0.63 1.05 9.65
C VAL A 87 0.84 2.37 8.93
N GLY A 88 0.53 2.36 7.64
CA GLY A 88 0.44 3.56 6.82
C GLY A 88 -0.99 4.09 6.87
N MET A 89 -1.13 5.40 7.07
CA MET A 89 -2.39 6.11 6.98
C MET A 89 -2.23 7.22 5.97
N VAL A 90 -3.20 7.36 5.07
CA VAL A 90 -3.39 8.58 4.29
C VAL A 90 -4.73 9.19 4.64
N GLU A 91 -4.79 10.50 4.70
CA GLU A 91 -6.03 11.24 4.80
C GLU A 91 -6.38 11.80 3.42
N ILE A 92 -7.57 11.47 2.94
CA ILE A 92 -8.02 11.74 1.59
C ILE A 92 -9.19 12.71 1.63
N MET A 93 -9.16 13.72 0.77
CA MET A 93 -10.27 14.67 0.61
C MET A 93 -11.22 14.20 -0.50
N VAL A 94 -12.40 13.73 -0.10
CA VAL A 94 -13.48 13.41 -1.04
C VAL A 94 -14.52 14.52 -0.92
N GLU A 95 -14.55 15.43 -1.89
CA GLU A 95 -15.36 16.66 -1.83
C GLU A 95 -15.06 17.47 -0.55
N GLN A 96 -16.03 17.63 0.35
CA GLN A 96 -15.84 18.26 1.66
C GLN A 96 -15.44 17.30 2.79
N TYR A 97 -15.40 16.00 2.54
CA TYR A 97 -15.18 14.99 3.58
C TYR A 97 -13.72 14.58 3.68
N ARG A 98 -13.25 14.45 4.92
CA ARG A 98 -11.93 13.91 5.26
C ARG A 98 -12.08 12.44 5.57
N VAL A 99 -11.46 11.59 4.76
CA VAL A 99 -11.49 10.13 4.93
C VAL A 99 -10.10 9.65 5.34
N ALA A 100 -10.00 9.09 6.54
CA ALA A 100 -8.79 8.40 6.98
C ALA A 100 -8.76 6.99 6.39
N PHE A 101 -7.77 6.71 5.55
CA PHE A 101 -7.58 5.43 4.89
C PHE A 101 -6.30 4.77 5.42
N TYR A 102 -6.44 3.57 5.97
CA TYR A 102 -5.37 2.83 6.62
C TYR A 102 -4.94 1.63 5.77
N THR A 103 -3.64 1.45 5.63
CA THR A 103 -3.00 0.27 5.04
C THR A 103 -2.01 -0.31 6.04
N THR A 104 -1.98 -1.63 6.15
CA THR A 104 -1.04 -2.34 7.03
C THR A 104 -0.41 -3.47 6.25
N HIS A 105 0.90 -3.64 6.45
CA HIS A 105 1.62 -4.81 5.99
C HIS A 105 1.82 -5.74 7.18
N LEU A 106 0.81 -6.56 7.46
CA LEU A 106 0.89 -7.56 8.54
C LEU A 106 1.77 -8.72 8.06
N HIS A 107 2.70 -9.15 8.91
CA HIS A 107 3.48 -10.36 8.67
C HIS A 107 2.52 -11.55 8.55
N ALA A 108 2.57 -12.29 7.44
CA ALA A 108 1.88 -13.56 7.34
C ALA A 108 2.55 -14.52 8.33
N GLU A 109 1.85 -14.87 9.42
CA GLU A 109 2.26 -15.99 10.27
C GLU A 109 2.10 -17.28 9.46
N CYS A 110 3.18 -17.74 8.81
CA CYS A 110 3.26 -19.12 8.33
C CYS A 110 3.39 -20.05 9.54
N HIS A 111 2.26 -20.40 10.16
CA HIS A 111 2.24 -21.39 11.23
C HIS A 111 2.19 -22.81 10.63
N ASN A 112 3.32 -23.52 10.71
CA ASN A 112 3.37 -24.96 10.53
C ASN A 112 2.54 -25.60 11.67
N SER A 113 1.35 -26.10 11.33
CA SER A 113 0.39 -26.88 12.13
C SER A 113 0.42 -26.78 13.67
N SER A 114 -0.72 -26.33 14.21
CA SER A 114 -1.40 -26.68 15.49
C SER A 114 -1.58 -25.59 16.56
N VAL A 115 -2.83 -25.05 16.63
CA VAL A 115 -3.60 -24.63 17.85
C VAL A 115 -3.17 -23.29 18.51
N ILE A 116 -3.93 -22.20 18.75
CA ILE A 116 -5.33 -21.68 18.66
C ILE A 116 -5.22 -20.12 18.54
N PRO A 117 -6.11 -19.39 17.84
CA PRO A 117 -6.06 -17.92 17.78
C PRO A 117 -6.63 -17.28 19.07
N HIS A 118 -5.80 -16.52 19.80
CA HIS A 118 -6.29 -15.52 20.74
C HIS A 118 -6.58 -14.24 19.95
N GLU A 119 -7.79 -14.14 19.39
CA GLU A 119 -8.31 -12.87 18.91
C GLU A 119 -8.53 -11.94 20.11
N ALA A 120 -7.75 -10.87 20.21
CA ALA A 120 -8.12 -9.75 21.05
C ALA A 120 -9.06 -8.84 20.23
N PRO A 121 -10.36 -8.75 20.55
CA PRO A 121 -11.25 -7.82 19.88
C PRO A 121 -10.84 -6.39 20.24
N ILE A 122 -10.64 -5.56 19.22
CA ILE A 122 -10.46 -4.11 19.36
C ILE A 122 -11.83 -3.55 19.82
N SER A 123 -12.00 -3.36 21.14
CA SER A 123 -13.14 -2.63 21.69
C SER A 123 -12.81 -1.13 21.72
N TRP A 124 -13.62 -0.32 21.02
CA TRP A 124 -13.65 1.12 21.23
C TRP A 124 -14.38 1.41 22.54
N SER A 125 -13.79 2.23 23.39
CA SER A 125 -14.42 2.88 24.54
C SER A 125 -14.69 4.34 24.24
#